data_AF-A0A9E3W8W8-F1
#
_entry.id   AF-A0A9E3W8W8-F1
#
_cell.length_a   1.000
_cell.length_b   1.000
_cell.length_c   1.000
_cell.angle_alpha   90.00
_cell.angle_beta   90.00
_cell.angle_gamma   90.00
#
_symmetry.space_group_name_H-M   'P 1'
#
loop_
_entity.id
_entity.type
_entity.pdbx_description
1 polymer ?
#
loop_
_entity_poly.entity_id
_entity_poly.type
_entity_poly.pdbx_seq_one_letter_code
_entity_poly.pdbx_strand_id
1 'polypeptide(L)'
;MNTLDTLSPSAQHWTRSGIAWADTFYDPAYDLLTVPPDADAHYPPRIASAHMVRDSIWYALGLLMRQDEGDIDRALKITRAVLRDQFDEPGRVYHGTFRRAPEEPLPPPDHAVEWKDYDPNWREFICTIFLVMMREYGPLLPEDLQASLWTSMRKAAEGAFARRVPPHYTNIALMSALLLDYAGEHFDVPAWRAQGDVLARAVHAQFTHHNRTFWEYNSPTYYGVDLYALALWREYGLSETVFRAPGAEMEADLWRDIARFYHAGLRNLCGPFDRSYGMDMTHYLATVGLWIALAVPVEQAPLPDVSQVFGHSADFLFLPPAALLGARVPAEALPHLTAFQGERQLERQVEPGRTATAWLSDRVIVGASTAHFIRSGEPQFHAATMHWLTPDGAVGWMRLRTTGPVDARVDGPALTIDSLYPAVLRFELLAPGLDSSQIQAARWTLPGQTIDIEADGAAPEVTVRDGVMEVQLAVERMCTLVVR
;
A
#
# COMPACT_ATOMS: atom_id res chain seq x y z
N MET A 1 -4.26 -28.27 -1.96
CA MET A 1 -4.93 -27.04 -2.40
C MET A 1 -5.01 -26.14 -1.19
N ASN A 2 -4.57 -24.90 -1.30
CA ASN A 2 -4.64 -23.96 -0.20
C ASN A 2 -6.11 -23.56 0.01
N THR A 3 -6.66 -23.86 1.18
CA THR A 3 -8.02 -23.48 1.59
C THR A 3 -7.96 -22.71 2.91
N LEU A 4 -9.05 -22.07 3.33
CA LEU A 4 -9.07 -21.33 4.59
C LEU A 4 -8.63 -22.17 5.80
N ASP A 5 -8.88 -23.48 5.79
CA ASP A 5 -8.53 -24.39 6.88
C ASP A 5 -7.02 -24.70 6.97
N THR A 6 -6.26 -24.34 5.93
CA THR A 6 -4.79 -24.48 5.92
C THR A 6 -4.06 -23.27 6.46
N LEU A 7 -4.79 -22.17 6.73
CA LEU A 7 -4.23 -20.91 7.20
C LEU A 7 -4.00 -20.90 8.72
N SER A 8 -3.14 -20.00 9.19
CA SER A 8 -3.03 -19.71 10.63
C SER A 8 -4.35 -19.15 11.18
N PRO A 9 -4.63 -19.22 12.50
CA PRO A 9 -5.88 -18.71 13.06
C PRO A 9 -6.17 -17.24 12.70
N SER A 10 -5.17 -16.36 12.77
CA SER A 10 -5.32 -14.95 12.38
C SER A 10 -5.59 -14.79 10.88
N ALA A 11 -4.83 -15.50 10.04
CA ALA A 11 -5.02 -15.46 8.60
C ALA A 11 -6.39 -16.01 8.19
N GLN A 12 -6.84 -17.11 8.80
CA GLN A 12 -8.18 -17.66 8.59
C GLN A 12 -9.27 -16.69 9.01
N HIS A 13 -9.15 -16.08 10.21
CA HIS A 13 -10.10 -15.10 10.72
C HIS A 13 -10.23 -13.91 9.76
N TRP A 14 -9.12 -13.24 9.45
CA TRP A 14 -9.13 -12.06 8.61
C TRP A 14 -9.60 -12.37 7.21
N THR A 15 -9.10 -13.43 6.58
CA THR A 15 -9.52 -13.81 5.22
C THR A 15 -11.02 -14.10 5.15
N ARG A 16 -11.57 -14.81 6.15
CA ARG A 16 -13.02 -15.05 6.22
C ARG A 16 -13.80 -13.74 6.37
N SER A 17 -13.33 -12.82 7.22
CA SER A 17 -13.93 -11.49 7.37
C SER A 17 -13.88 -10.68 6.07
N GLY A 18 -12.76 -10.70 5.34
CA GLY A 18 -12.61 -10.02 4.05
C GLY A 18 -13.53 -10.58 2.97
N ILE A 19 -13.66 -11.90 2.86
CA ILE A 19 -14.58 -12.52 1.90
C ILE A 19 -16.03 -12.23 2.27
N ALA A 20 -16.40 -12.33 3.55
CA ALA A 20 -17.75 -12.01 4.03
C ALA A 20 -18.10 -10.53 3.80
N TRP A 21 -17.14 -9.62 3.96
CA TRP A 21 -17.31 -8.22 3.64
C TRP A 21 -17.51 -8.01 2.14
N ALA A 22 -16.69 -8.66 1.29
CA ALA A 22 -16.82 -8.63 -0.16
C ALA A 22 -18.17 -9.19 -0.67
N ASP A 23 -18.72 -10.23 -0.01
CA ASP A 23 -20.04 -10.79 -0.35
C ASP A 23 -21.14 -9.72 -0.37
N THR A 24 -21.03 -8.69 0.49
CA THR A 24 -22.04 -7.62 0.60
C THR A 24 -22.07 -6.67 -0.61
N PHE A 25 -21.01 -6.67 -1.42
CA PHE A 25 -20.86 -5.80 -2.59
C PHE A 25 -21.00 -6.53 -3.92
N TYR A 26 -21.13 -7.86 -3.92
CA TYR A 26 -21.29 -8.65 -5.15
C TYR A 26 -22.65 -8.38 -5.81
N ASP A 27 -22.62 -7.89 -7.04
CA ASP A 27 -23.81 -7.74 -7.88
C ASP A 27 -23.92 -8.92 -8.87
N PRO A 28 -24.89 -9.83 -8.69
CA PRO A 28 -25.09 -10.95 -9.59
C PRO A 28 -25.57 -10.56 -11.00
N ALA A 29 -26.01 -9.33 -11.23
CA ALA A 29 -26.37 -8.85 -12.57
C ALA A 29 -25.14 -8.57 -13.44
N TYR A 30 -24.03 -8.18 -12.82
CA TYR A 30 -22.75 -7.89 -13.49
C TYR A 30 -21.72 -9.01 -13.30
N ASP A 31 -21.93 -9.87 -12.30
CA ASP A 31 -20.94 -10.82 -11.79
C ASP A 31 -19.65 -10.12 -11.32
N LEU A 32 -19.78 -8.92 -10.75
CA LEU A 32 -18.69 -8.07 -10.28
C LEU A 32 -19.08 -7.39 -8.95
N LEU A 33 -18.07 -6.91 -8.22
CA LEU A 33 -18.25 -6.10 -7.02
C LEU A 33 -18.64 -4.66 -7.37
N THR A 34 -19.58 -4.10 -6.63
CA THR A 34 -19.83 -2.65 -6.58
C THR A 34 -18.77 -1.94 -5.73
N VAL A 35 -18.58 -0.64 -5.95
CA VAL A 35 -17.62 0.16 -5.15
C VAL A 35 -18.10 0.25 -3.69
N PRO A 36 -17.29 -0.20 -2.70
CA PRO A 36 -17.63 -0.10 -1.29
C PRO A 36 -17.59 1.36 -0.81
N PRO A 37 -18.32 1.71 0.27
CA PRO A 37 -18.24 3.04 0.87
C PRO A 37 -16.85 3.30 1.46
N ASP A 38 -16.39 4.54 1.36
CA ASP A 38 -15.06 4.97 1.83
C ASP A 38 -15.22 6.25 2.66
N ALA A 39 -14.77 6.20 3.92
CA ALA A 39 -14.87 7.32 4.86
C ALA A 39 -14.00 8.52 4.46
N ASP A 40 -12.94 8.29 3.70
CA ASP A 40 -11.94 9.29 3.30
C ASP A 40 -12.17 9.79 1.85
N ALA A 41 -13.31 9.44 1.24
CA ALA A 41 -13.64 9.88 -0.11
C ALA A 41 -13.86 11.41 -0.18
N HIS A 42 -12.82 12.14 -0.58
CA HIS A 42 -12.87 13.60 -0.75
C HIS A 42 -13.49 14.06 -2.09
N TYR A 43 -13.61 13.15 -3.06
CA TYR A 43 -14.15 13.44 -4.39
C TYR A 43 -15.22 12.42 -4.76
N PRO A 44 -16.25 12.82 -5.54
CA PRO A 44 -17.18 11.84 -6.08
C PRO A 44 -16.43 10.81 -6.92
N PRO A 45 -16.92 9.55 -6.97
CA PRO A 45 -16.28 8.52 -7.77
C PRO A 45 -16.23 8.97 -9.23
N ARG A 46 -15.14 8.62 -9.92
CA ARG A 46 -14.95 8.97 -11.34
C ARG A 46 -16.09 8.45 -12.21
N ILE A 47 -16.71 7.35 -11.81
CA ILE A 47 -17.86 6.74 -12.46
C ILE A 47 -18.89 6.42 -11.35
N ALA A 48 -20.10 6.97 -11.48
CA ALA A 48 -21.18 6.67 -10.56
C ALA A 48 -21.62 5.20 -10.73
N SER A 49 -21.84 4.49 -9.61
CA SER A 49 -22.31 3.10 -9.61
C SER A 49 -21.43 2.13 -10.40
N ALA A 50 -20.11 2.32 -10.34
CA ALA A 50 -19.15 1.48 -11.05
C ALA A 50 -19.06 0.06 -10.47
N HIS A 51 -18.77 -0.91 -11.35
CA HIS A 51 -18.39 -2.27 -10.96
C HIS A 51 -16.88 -2.47 -11.08
N MET A 52 -16.23 -2.91 -10.00
CA MET A 52 -14.77 -3.00 -9.90
C MET A 52 -14.21 -4.25 -10.56
N VAL A 53 -13.59 -4.13 -11.73
CA VAL A 53 -13.07 -5.30 -12.48
C VAL A 53 -11.91 -5.98 -11.76
N ARG A 54 -10.89 -5.22 -11.33
CA ARG A 54 -9.70 -5.76 -10.66
C ARG A 54 -10.05 -6.40 -9.31
N ASP A 55 -10.76 -5.68 -8.47
CA ASP A 55 -10.99 -6.10 -7.09
C ASP A 55 -11.92 -7.32 -7.03
N SER A 56 -12.78 -7.49 -8.04
CA SER A 56 -13.60 -8.70 -8.22
C SER A 56 -12.73 -9.96 -8.42
N ILE A 57 -11.58 -9.88 -9.09
CA ILE A 57 -10.74 -11.08 -9.25
C ILE A 57 -10.08 -11.51 -7.93
N TRP A 58 -9.80 -10.57 -7.04
CA TRP A 58 -9.30 -10.88 -5.69
C TRP A 58 -10.37 -11.57 -4.84
N TYR A 59 -11.62 -11.12 -4.96
CA TYR A 59 -12.76 -11.79 -4.34
C TYR A 59 -13.00 -13.20 -4.90
N ALA A 60 -12.92 -13.39 -6.23
CA ALA A 60 -13.02 -14.71 -6.84
C ALA A 60 -11.95 -15.67 -6.32
N LEU A 61 -10.71 -15.19 -6.10
CA LEU A 61 -9.67 -15.98 -5.44
C LEU A 61 -10.08 -16.37 -4.01
N GLY A 62 -10.63 -15.42 -3.24
CA GLY A 62 -11.14 -15.69 -1.90
C GLY A 62 -12.25 -16.74 -1.87
N LEU A 63 -13.17 -16.71 -2.82
CA LEU A 63 -14.21 -17.74 -2.97
C LEU A 63 -13.62 -19.13 -3.25
N LEU A 64 -12.57 -19.22 -4.09
CA LEU A 64 -11.85 -20.48 -4.30
C LEU A 64 -11.10 -20.97 -3.07
N MET A 65 -10.69 -20.06 -2.17
CA MET A 65 -10.11 -20.42 -0.87
C MET A 65 -11.17 -20.90 0.13
N ARG A 66 -12.35 -20.27 0.15
CA ARG A 66 -13.45 -20.56 1.09
C ARG A 66 -14.23 -21.82 0.74
N GLN A 67 -14.61 -21.99 -0.52
CA GLN A 67 -15.35 -23.15 -1.04
C GLN A 67 -16.63 -23.48 -0.26
N ASP A 68 -17.32 -22.47 0.27
CA ASP A 68 -18.67 -22.64 0.79
C ASP A 68 -19.66 -22.90 -0.38
N GLU A 69 -20.90 -23.29 -0.06
CA GLU A 69 -21.91 -23.62 -1.06
C GLU A 69 -22.11 -22.46 -2.07
N GLY A 70 -21.88 -22.74 -3.36
CA GLY A 70 -22.01 -21.78 -4.45
C GLY A 70 -20.78 -20.90 -4.72
N ASP A 71 -19.74 -20.95 -3.88
CA ASP A 71 -18.53 -20.12 -4.03
C ASP A 71 -17.80 -20.42 -5.33
N ILE A 72 -17.62 -21.69 -5.67
CA ILE A 72 -16.91 -22.10 -6.90
C ILE A 72 -17.65 -21.55 -8.12
N ASP A 73 -18.96 -21.77 -8.21
CA ASP A 73 -19.77 -21.26 -9.34
C ASP A 73 -19.70 -19.74 -9.45
N ARG A 74 -19.76 -19.03 -8.31
CA ARG A 74 -19.64 -17.57 -8.28
C ARG A 74 -18.24 -17.12 -8.72
N ALA A 75 -17.18 -17.75 -8.24
CA ALA A 75 -15.81 -17.45 -8.65
C ALA A 75 -15.64 -17.60 -10.16
N LEU A 76 -16.15 -18.68 -10.76
CA LEU A 76 -16.10 -18.92 -12.21
C LEU A 76 -16.85 -17.84 -13.01
N LYS A 77 -18.01 -17.39 -12.52
CA LYS A 77 -18.77 -16.29 -13.15
C LYS A 77 -18.00 -14.98 -13.11
N ILE A 78 -17.45 -14.62 -11.94
CA ILE A 78 -16.65 -13.42 -11.76
C ILE A 78 -15.43 -13.45 -12.68
N THR A 79 -14.69 -14.57 -12.71
CA THR A 79 -13.51 -14.69 -13.60
C THR A 79 -13.87 -14.48 -15.05
N ARG A 80 -15.01 -15.03 -15.52
CA ARG A 80 -15.51 -14.79 -16.88
C ARG A 80 -15.90 -13.33 -17.08
N ALA A 81 -16.53 -12.68 -16.11
CA ALA A 81 -16.85 -11.26 -16.18
C ALA A 81 -15.60 -10.40 -16.34
N VAL A 82 -14.59 -10.60 -15.49
CA VAL A 82 -13.30 -9.90 -15.57
C VAL A 82 -12.62 -10.08 -16.93
N LEU A 83 -12.66 -11.29 -17.50
CA LEU A 83 -12.09 -11.57 -18.82
C LEU A 83 -12.79 -10.80 -19.95
N ARG A 84 -14.10 -10.52 -19.85
CA ARG A 84 -14.84 -9.72 -20.85
C ARG A 84 -14.37 -8.28 -20.92
N ASP A 85 -13.81 -7.75 -19.83
CA ASP A 85 -13.37 -6.37 -19.70
C ASP A 85 -11.89 -6.16 -20.06
N GLN A 86 -11.19 -7.17 -20.56
CA GLN A 86 -9.82 -7.03 -21.07
C GLN A 86 -9.80 -6.38 -22.46
N PHE A 87 -8.90 -5.43 -22.67
CA PHE A 87 -8.66 -4.82 -23.98
C PHE A 87 -7.83 -5.76 -24.88
N ASP A 88 -8.36 -6.05 -26.06
CA ASP A 88 -7.69 -6.81 -27.12
C ASP A 88 -7.43 -5.93 -28.34
N GLU A 89 -6.52 -4.98 -28.17
CA GLU A 89 -6.27 -3.91 -29.15
C GLU A 89 -4.77 -3.83 -29.54
N PRO A 90 -4.22 -4.84 -30.26
CA PRO A 90 -2.79 -4.91 -30.54
C PRO A 90 -2.22 -3.61 -31.11
N GLY A 91 -1.08 -3.17 -30.58
CA GLY A 91 -0.42 -1.92 -30.97
C GLY A 91 -0.94 -0.66 -30.28
N ARG A 92 -2.05 -0.74 -29.53
CA ARG A 92 -2.50 0.37 -28.67
C ARG A 92 -1.81 0.33 -27.31
N VAL A 93 -1.61 1.51 -26.71
CA VAL A 93 -0.95 1.66 -25.39
C VAL A 93 -1.70 0.99 -24.23
N TYR A 94 -2.99 0.72 -24.41
CA TYR A 94 -3.87 0.03 -23.47
C TYR A 94 -4.12 -1.45 -23.85
N HIS A 95 -3.39 -2.02 -24.80
CA HIS A 95 -3.51 -3.44 -25.13
C HIS A 95 -3.20 -4.34 -23.91
N GLY A 96 -4.05 -5.34 -23.68
CA GLY A 96 -3.86 -6.37 -22.67
C GLY A 96 -4.13 -5.92 -21.23
N THR A 97 -4.35 -4.62 -20.97
CA THR A 97 -4.91 -4.18 -19.68
C THR A 97 -6.44 -4.32 -19.68
N PHE A 98 -7.06 -3.92 -18.58
CA PHE A 98 -8.49 -4.09 -18.34
C PHE A 98 -9.17 -2.73 -18.19
N ARG A 99 -10.46 -2.68 -18.51
CA ARG A 99 -11.31 -1.57 -18.09
C ARG A 99 -11.31 -1.48 -16.57
N ARG A 100 -11.42 -0.27 -16.04
CA ARG A 100 -11.55 -0.11 -14.58
C ARG A 100 -12.92 -0.54 -14.09
N ALA A 101 -13.91 -0.21 -14.89
CA ALA A 101 -15.29 -0.61 -14.72
C ALA A 101 -15.93 -0.84 -16.10
N PRO A 102 -16.89 -1.76 -16.26
CA PRO A 102 -17.65 -1.92 -17.49
C PRO A 102 -18.33 -0.62 -17.95
N GLU A 103 -18.75 0.21 -16.99
CA GLU A 103 -19.40 1.52 -17.21
C GLU A 103 -18.43 2.60 -17.75
N GLU A 104 -17.12 2.35 -17.74
CA GLU A 104 -16.15 3.30 -18.23
C GLU A 104 -16.22 3.45 -19.76
N PRO A 105 -16.17 4.69 -20.30
CA PRO A 105 -15.99 4.87 -21.74
C PRO A 105 -14.70 4.21 -22.22
N LEU A 106 -14.74 3.69 -23.45
CA LEU A 106 -13.55 3.15 -24.10
C LEU A 106 -12.45 4.22 -24.24
N PRO A 107 -11.16 3.87 -24.07
CA PRO A 107 -10.07 4.79 -24.34
C PRO A 107 -10.12 5.30 -25.79
N PRO A 108 -9.83 6.59 -26.03
CA PRO A 108 -9.77 7.11 -27.39
C PRO A 108 -8.61 6.45 -28.15
N PRO A 109 -8.84 5.82 -29.31
CA PRO A 109 -7.84 4.95 -29.92
C PRO A 109 -6.49 5.61 -30.19
N ASP A 110 -6.48 6.85 -30.68
CA ASP A 110 -5.27 7.51 -31.18
C ASP A 110 -4.58 8.44 -30.16
N HIS A 111 -5.21 8.70 -29.01
CA HIS A 111 -4.71 9.65 -28.02
C HIS A 111 -5.08 9.27 -26.58
N ALA A 112 -5.23 7.97 -26.30
CA ALA A 112 -5.47 7.47 -24.96
C ALA A 112 -4.39 7.96 -24.00
N VAL A 113 -4.82 8.55 -22.90
CA VAL A 113 -3.94 9.12 -21.86
C VAL A 113 -3.88 8.15 -20.68
N GLU A 114 -2.67 7.72 -20.34
CA GLU A 114 -2.40 6.88 -19.17
C GLU A 114 -2.96 7.52 -17.88
N TRP A 115 -3.53 6.71 -16.98
CA TRP A 115 -4.21 7.09 -15.72
C TRP A 115 -5.55 7.81 -15.89
N LYS A 116 -5.71 8.56 -16.98
CA LYS A 116 -6.96 9.24 -17.29
C LYS A 116 -7.94 8.34 -18.01
N ASP A 117 -7.56 7.72 -19.12
CA ASP A 117 -8.47 6.94 -19.98
C ASP A 117 -8.37 5.43 -19.74
N TYR A 118 -7.22 4.97 -19.25
CA TYR A 118 -6.99 3.58 -18.86
C TYR A 118 -5.97 3.50 -17.72
N ASP A 119 -5.94 2.37 -17.03
CA ASP A 119 -4.89 2.06 -16.06
C ASP A 119 -4.08 0.85 -16.57
N PRO A 120 -2.79 1.03 -16.90
CA PRO A 120 -1.97 -0.06 -17.39
C PRO A 120 -1.54 -1.06 -16.31
N ASN A 121 -1.58 -0.69 -15.01
CA ASN A 121 -1.14 -1.55 -13.91
C ASN A 121 -2.14 -2.68 -13.62
N TRP A 122 -3.40 -2.49 -14.00
CA TRP A 122 -4.46 -3.47 -13.76
C TRP A 122 -4.17 -4.80 -14.44
N ARG A 123 -3.47 -4.74 -15.58
CA ARG A 123 -2.92 -5.91 -16.23
C ARG A 123 -2.11 -6.79 -15.29
N GLU A 124 -1.11 -6.21 -14.64
CA GLU A 124 -0.22 -6.93 -13.73
C GLU A 124 -1.01 -7.46 -12.53
N PHE A 125 -1.81 -6.62 -11.86
CA PHE A 125 -2.62 -7.03 -10.71
C PHE A 125 -3.61 -8.17 -10.99
N ILE A 126 -4.25 -8.17 -12.17
CA ILE A 126 -5.25 -9.18 -12.53
C ILE A 126 -4.58 -10.47 -13.02
N CYS A 127 -3.57 -10.35 -13.88
CA CYS A 127 -2.96 -11.52 -14.51
C CYS A 127 -2.08 -12.33 -13.55
N THR A 128 -1.48 -11.71 -12.53
CA THR A 128 -0.82 -12.47 -11.46
C THR A 128 -1.80 -13.29 -10.65
N ILE A 129 -3.05 -12.83 -10.48
CA ILE A 129 -4.10 -13.61 -9.82
C ILE A 129 -4.56 -14.76 -10.70
N PHE A 130 -4.69 -14.55 -12.01
CA PHE A 130 -4.94 -15.65 -12.95
C PHE A 130 -3.87 -16.74 -12.87
N LEU A 131 -2.60 -16.35 -12.78
CA LEU A 131 -1.49 -17.28 -12.54
C LEU A 131 -1.67 -18.05 -11.24
N VAL A 132 -1.98 -17.38 -10.13
CA VAL A 132 -2.24 -18.02 -8.83
C VAL A 132 -3.41 -18.99 -8.92
N MET A 133 -4.53 -18.58 -9.52
CA MET A 133 -5.72 -19.42 -9.71
C MET A 133 -5.40 -20.69 -10.50
N MET A 134 -4.65 -20.56 -11.59
CA MET A 134 -4.21 -21.70 -12.40
C MET A 134 -3.30 -22.66 -11.62
N ARG A 135 -2.42 -22.13 -10.76
CA ARG A 135 -1.46 -22.93 -9.97
C ARG A 135 -2.12 -23.64 -8.79
N GLU A 136 -3.00 -22.95 -8.07
CA GLU A 136 -3.57 -23.45 -6.82
C GLU A 136 -4.90 -24.18 -7.01
N TYR A 137 -5.71 -23.73 -7.99
CA TYR A 137 -7.10 -24.14 -8.16
C TYR A 137 -7.41 -24.69 -9.55
N GLY A 138 -6.40 -24.94 -10.40
CA GLY A 138 -6.58 -25.48 -11.75
C GLY A 138 -7.59 -26.64 -11.85
N PRO A 139 -7.59 -27.65 -10.95
CA PRO A 139 -8.58 -28.73 -10.97
C PRO A 139 -10.04 -28.30 -10.77
N LEU A 140 -10.31 -27.11 -10.22
CA LEU A 140 -11.65 -26.53 -10.05
C LEU A 140 -12.06 -25.66 -11.24
N LEU A 141 -11.13 -25.32 -12.13
CA LEU A 141 -11.37 -24.45 -13.27
C LEU A 141 -11.69 -25.31 -14.51
N PRO A 142 -12.83 -25.08 -15.18
CA PRO A 142 -13.13 -25.73 -16.46
C PRO A 142 -12.03 -25.48 -17.51
N GLU A 143 -11.78 -26.46 -18.38
CA GLU A 143 -10.71 -26.39 -19.39
C GLU A 143 -10.85 -25.17 -20.33
N ASP A 144 -12.09 -24.79 -20.69
CA ASP A 144 -12.37 -23.59 -21.49
C ASP A 144 -11.96 -22.30 -20.77
N LEU A 145 -12.18 -22.24 -19.45
CA LEU A 145 -11.78 -21.09 -18.63
C LEU A 145 -10.27 -21.04 -18.48
N GLN A 146 -9.62 -22.18 -18.24
CA GLN A 146 -8.15 -22.27 -18.20
C GLN A 146 -7.51 -21.76 -19.50
N ALA A 147 -8.04 -22.15 -20.66
CA ALA A 147 -7.59 -21.67 -21.96
C ALA A 147 -7.82 -20.15 -22.14
N SER A 148 -8.94 -19.63 -21.63
CA SER A 148 -9.26 -18.20 -21.66
C SER A 148 -8.32 -17.38 -20.78
N LEU A 149 -7.96 -17.89 -19.60
CA LEU A 149 -6.98 -17.28 -18.68
C LEU A 149 -5.60 -17.19 -19.33
N TRP A 150 -5.13 -18.26 -19.98
CA TRP A 150 -3.87 -18.22 -20.74
C TRP A 150 -3.92 -17.22 -21.89
N THR A 151 -5.02 -17.21 -22.66
CA THR A 151 -5.20 -16.23 -23.73
C THR A 151 -5.14 -14.79 -23.22
N SER A 152 -5.74 -14.52 -22.06
CA SER A 152 -5.66 -13.22 -21.39
C SER A 152 -4.24 -12.88 -20.94
N MET A 153 -3.53 -13.82 -20.31
CA MET A 153 -2.14 -13.63 -19.89
C MET A 153 -1.19 -13.38 -21.08
N ARG A 154 -1.50 -13.93 -22.26
CA ARG A 154 -0.75 -13.64 -23.49
C ARG A 154 -0.87 -12.17 -23.89
N LYS A 155 -2.10 -11.64 -24.00
CA LYS A 155 -2.36 -10.21 -24.33
C LYS A 155 -1.70 -9.30 -23.31
N ALA A 156 -1.77 -9.69 -22.05
CA ALA A 156 -1.09 -9.00 -20.97
C ALA A 156 0.43 -8.98 -21.20
N ALA A 157 1.07 -10.12 -21.43
CA ALA A 157 2.51 -10.18 -21.71
C ALA A 157 2.90 -9.33 -22.94
N GLU A 158 2.11 -9.34 -24.01
CA GLU A 158 2.30 -8.47 -25.18
C GLU A 158 2.30 -6.98 -24.80
N GLY A 159 1.30 -6.54 -24.03
CA GLY A 159 1.20 -5.16 -23.53
C GLY A 159 2.30 -4.79 -22.53
N ALA A 160 2.66 -5.69 -21.62
CA ALA A 160 3.71 -5.47 -20.62
C ALA A 160 5.09 -5.34 -21.29
N PHE A 161 5.37 -6.22 -22.25
CA PHE A 161 6.60 -6.19 -23.04
C PHE A 161 6.72 -4.91 -23.88
N ALA A 162 5.61 -4.40 -24.42
CA ALA A 162 5.57 -3.14 -25.13
C ALA A 162 5.77 -1.93 -24.20
N ARG A 163 5.12 -1.91 -23.03
CA ARG A 163 5.18 -0.81 -22.05
C ARG A 163 6.58 -0.63 -21.45
N ARG A 164 7.30 -1.73 -21.19
CA ARG A 164 8.65 -1.74 -20.58
C ARG A 164 8.71 -0.89 -19.31
N VAL A 165 7.93 -1.28 -18.30
CA VAL A 165 7.91 -0.59 -17.01
C VAL A 165 9.34 -0.50 -16.42
N PRO A 166 9.75 0.66 -15.88
CA PRO A 166 11.10 0.80 -15.33
C PRO A 166 11.23 0.10 -13.97
N PRO A 167 12.44 -0.35 -13.60
CA PRO A 167 12.66 -1.12 -12.37
C PRO A 167 12.37 -0.33 -11.07
N HIS A 168 12.48 1.00 -11.09
CA HIS A 168 12.15 1.83 -9.92
C HIS A 168 10.65 1.89 -9.63
N TYR A 169 9.79 1.42 -10.55
CA TYR A 169 8.35 1.31 -10.34
C TYR A 169 8.01 -0.01 -9.63
N THR A 170 8.74 -0.25 -8.53
CA THR A 170 8.84 -1.46 -7.69
C THR A 170 7.75 -2.52 -7.90
N ASN A 171 6.57 -2.38 -7.30
CA ASN A 171 5.53 -3.41 -7.34
C ASN A 171 5.12 -3.82 -8.77
N ILE A 172 4.92 -2.85 -9.67
CA ILE A 172 4.56 -3.13 -11.06
C ILE A 172 5.72 -3.79 -11.80
N ALA A 173 6.96 -3.37 -11.56
CA ALA A 173 8.14 -3.99 -12.14
C ALA A 173 8.32 -5.44 -11.68
N LEU A 174 8.12 -5.72 -10.39
CA LEU A 174 8.15 -7.06 -9.80
C LEU A 174 7.08 -7.96 -10.47
N MET A 175 5.82 -7.52 -10.49
CA MET A 175 4.73 -8.30 -11.09
C MET A 175 4.91 -8.48 -12.61
N SER A 176 5.34 -7.44 -13.32
CA SER A 176 5.59 -7.50 -14.77
C SER A 176 6.73 -8.46 -15.12
N ALA A 177 7.80 -8.51 -14.32
CA ALA A 177 8.90 -9.42 -14.56
C ALA A 177 8.46 -10.89 -14.45
N LEU A 178 7.66 -11.21 -13.42
CA LEU A 178 7.10 -12.54 -13.23
C LEU A 178 6.13 -12.91 -14.35
N LEU A 179 5.22 -12.00 -14.72
CA LEU A 179 4.27 -12.22 -15.82
C LEU A 179 4.98 -12.53 -17.13
N LEU A 180 6.02 -11.77 -17.47
CA LEU A 180 6.80 -11.95 -18.70
C LEU A 180 7.58 -13.27 -18.71
N ASP A 181 8.19 -13.66 -17.58
CA ASP A 181 8.91 -14.94 -17.49
C ASP A 181 7.96 -16.13 -17.64
N TYR A 182 6.82 -16.10 -16.95
CA TYR A 182 5.80 -17.15 -17.03
C TYR A 182 5.15 -17.27 -18.41
N ALA A 183 4.70 -16.14 -18.97
CA ALA A 183 4.08 -16.14 -20.30
C ALA A 183 5.13 -16.51 -21.37
N GLY A 184 6.36 -16.03 -21.23
CA GLY A 184 7.45 -16.37 -22.14
C GLY A 184 7.79 -17.86 -22.13
N GLU A 185 7.77 -18.51 -20.96
CA GLU A 185 7.94 -19.97 -20.86
C GLU A 185 6.74 -20.71 -21.45
N HIS A 186 5.52 -20.33 -21.08
CA HIS A 186 4.31 -21.04 -21.51
C HIS A 186 4.07 -20.95 -23.03
N PHE A 187 4.34 -19.79 -23.64
CA PHE A 187 4.10 -19.54 -25.07
C PHE A 187 5.35 -19.68 -25.95
N ASP A 188 6.48 -20.15 -25.39
CA ASP A 188 7.76 -20.27 -26.08
C ASP A 188 8.17 -18.95 -26.78
N VAL A 189 8.17 -17.84 -26.02
CA VAL A 189 8.59 -16.51 -26.48
C VAL A 189 9.86 -16.08 -25.71
N PRO A 190 11.07 -16.45 -26.19
CA PRO A 190 12.33 -16.17 -25.49
C PRO A 190 12.56 -14.69 -25.18
N ALA A 191 12.06 -13.78 -26.02
CA ALA A 191 12.19 -12.34 -25.82
C ALA A 191 11.48 -11.85 -24.56
N TRP A 192 10.32 -12.44 -24.21
CA TRP A 192 9.60 -12.10 -22.98
C TRP A 192 10.36 -12.60 -21.75
N ARG A 193 10.84 -13.85 -21.79
CA ARG A 193 11.67 -14.40 -20.71
C ARG A 193 12.92 -13.57 -20.45
N ALA A 194 13.64 -13.20 -21.51
CA ALA A 194 14.83 -12.36 -21.42
C ALA A 194 14.52 -10.99 -20.81
N GLN A 195 13.40 -10.36 -21.20
CA GLN A 195 12.99 -9.08 -20.62
C GLN A 195 12.58 -9.21 -19.15
N GLY A 196 11.89 -10.29 -18.78
CA GLY A 196 11.55 -10.61 -17.39
C GLY A 196 12.79 -10.78 -16.51
N ASP A 197 13.78 -11.56 -16.96
CA ASP A 197 15.06 -11.74 -16.26
C ASP A 197 15.83 -10.41 -16.09
N VAL A 198 15.95 -9.62 -17.17
CA VAL A 198 16.61 -8.30 -17.13
C VAL A 198 15.92 -7.37 -16.14
N LEU A 199 14.59 -7.28 -16.17
CA LEU A 199 13.83 -6.43 -15.27
C LEU A 199 13.98 -6.91 -13.82
N ALA A 200 13.86 -8.21 -13.56
CA ALA A 200 13.99 -8.77 -12.22
C ALA A 200 15.35 -8.49 -11.59
N ARG A 201 16.43 -8.71 -12.34
CA ARG A 201 17.80 -8.40 -11.90
C ARG A 201 18.01 -6.91 -11.68
N ALA A 202 17.41 -6.06 -12.51
CA ALA A 202 17.51 -4.62 -12.34
C ALA A 202 16.82 -4.14 -11.06
N VAL A 203 15.64 -4.68 -10.73
CA VAL A 203 14.95 -4.38 -9.45
C VAL A 203 15.80 -4.82 -8.26
N HIS A 204 16.31 -6.07 -8.27
CA HIS A 204 17.14 -6.59 -7.18
C HIS A 204 18.45 -5.80 -7.01
N ALA A 205 19.10 -5.45 -8.13
CA ALA A 205 20.30 -4.62 -8.10
C ALA A 205 20.01 -3.24 -7.50
N GLN A 206 18.94 -2.57 -7.95
CA GLN A 206 18.54 -1.27 -7.38
C GLN A 206 18.29 -1.38 -5.88
N PHE A 207 17.49 -2.33 -5.43
CA PHE A 207 17.23 -2.55 -4.00
C PHE A 207 18.53 -2.72 -3.21
N THR A 208 19.45 -3.56 -3.70
CA THR A 208 20.74 -3.82 -3.04
C THR A 208 21.64 -2.58 -3.02
N HIS A 209 21.66 -1.78 -4.09
CA HIS A 209 22.45 -0.56 -4.19
C HIS A 209 21.87 0.61 -3.36
N HIS A 210 20.55 0.65 -3.17
CA HIS A 210 19.84 1.71 -2.43
C HIS A 210 19.56 1.30 -0.98
N ASN A 211 20.58 0.79 -0.29
CA ASN A 211 20.53 0.47 1.15
C ASN A 211 19.39 -0.48 1.55
N ARG A 212 18.98 -1.39 0.65
CA ARG A 212 17.85 -2.32 0.84
C ARG A 212 16.53 -1.59 1.05
N THR A 213 16.28 -0.58 0.23
CA THR A 213 15.02 0.19 0.23
C THR A 213 14.41 0.25 -1.17
N PHE A 214 13.09 0.37 -1.22
CA PHE A 214 12.35 0.64 -2.45
C PHE A 214 12.15 2.14 -2.66
N TRP A 215 11.84 2.51 -3.91
CA TRP A 215 11.74 3.91 -4.33
C TRP A 215 10.61 4.68 -3.62
N GLU A 216 9.45 4.05 -3.42
CA GLU A 216 8.34 4.59 -2.63
C GLU A 216 8.54 4.25 -1.15
N TYR A 217 9.56 4.85 -0.55
CA TYR A 217 10.05 4.49 0.79
C TYR A 217 9.00 4.71 1.88
N ASN A 218 8.90 3.71 2.78
CA ASN A 218 8.03 3.70 3.95
C ASN A 218 6.57 4.04 3.62
N SER A 219 6.07 3.57 2.48
CA SER A 219 4.70 3.82 2.04
C SER A 219 3.75 2.76 2.60
N PRO A 220 2.81 3.08 3.51
CA PRO A 220 1.98 2.06 4.17
C PRO A 220 1.16 1.19 3.19
N THR A 221 0.65 1.79 2.11
CA THR A 221 -0.04 1.04 1.05
C THR A 221 0.94 0.24 0.21
N TYR A 222 1.93 0.89 -0.40
CA TYR A 222 2.80 0.22 -1.37
C TYR A 222 3.72 -0.84 -0.78
N TYR A 223 4.11 -0.74 0.50
CA TYR A 223 4.81 -1.85 1.17
C TYR A 223 3.99 -3.14 1.18
N GLY A 224 2.67 -3.05 1.36
CA GLY A 224 1.80 -4.23 1.26
C GLY A 224 1.71 -4.79 -0.16
N VAL A 225 1.77 -3.93 -1.18
CA VAL A 225 1.79 -4.36 -2.58
C VAL A 225 3.14 -4.97 -2.97
N ASP A 226 4.24 -4.40 -2.48
CA ASP A 226 5.59 -4.92 -2.67
C ASP A 226 5.72 -6.31 -2.01
N LEU A 227 5.21 -6.48 -0.78
CA LEU A 227 5.13 -7.80 -0.13
C LEU A 227 4.37 -8.82 -0.97
N TYR A 228 3.24 -8.43 -1.59
CA TYR A 228 2.51 -9.29 -2.52
C TYR A 228 3.38 -9.71 -3.71
N ALA A 229 4.01 -8.75 -4.38
CA ALA A 229 4.82 -9.04 -5.56
C ALA A 229 6.07 -9.88 -5.24
N LEU A 230 6.71 -9.65 -4.10
CA LEU A 230 7.84 -10.43 -3.61
C LEU A 230 7.43 -11.85 -3.21
N ALA A 231 6.28 -12.01 -2.55
CA ALA A 231 5.76 -13.32 -2.22
C ALA A 231 5.37 -14.12 -3.47
N LEU A 232 4.86 -13.47 -4.53
CA LEU A 232 4.68 -14.10 -5.84
C LEU A 232 6.01 -14.61 -6.41
N TRP A 233 7.08 -13.81 -6.35
CA TRP A 233 8.42 -14.25 -6.79
C TRP A 233 8.93 -15.45 -5.99
N ARG A 234 8.76 -15.40 -4.67
CA ARG A 234 9.17 -16.45 -3.73
C ARG A 234 8.47 -17.78 -4.02
N GLU A 235 7.16 -17.77 -4.20
CA GLU A 235 6.37 -19.00 -4.38
C GLU A 235 6.40 -19.49 -5.83
N TYR A 236 6.22 -18.58 -6.79
CA TYR A 236 5.95 -18.94 -8.18
C TYR A 236 7.13 -18.71 -9.12
N GLY A 237 8.07 -17.82 -8.83
CA GLY A 237 9.19 -17.51 -9.73
C GLY A 237 9.87 -18.75 -10.35
N LEU A 238 10.00 -18.83 -11.68
CA LEU A 238 10.47 -20.06 -12.33
C LEU A 238 11.94 -20.37 -12.02
N SER A 239 12.76 -19.32 -11.91
CA SER A 239 14.18 -19.42 -11.61
C SER A 239 14.49 -19.13 -10.14
N GLU A 240 15.24 -20.04 -9.52
CA GLU A 240 15.70 -19.90 -8.14
C GLU A 240 16.56 -18.64 -7.95
N THR A 241 17.49 -18.38 -8.88
CA THR A 241 18.51 -17.33 -8.73
C THR A 241 18.06 -15.95 -9.23
N VAL A 242 16.95 -15.88 -9.96
CA VAL A 242 16.43 -14.63 -10.53
C VAL A 242 15.22 -14.13 -9.76
N PHE A 243 14.36 -15.05 -9.33
CA PHE A 243 13.08 -14.73 -8.70
C PHE A 243 13.02 -15.22 -7.26
N ARG A 244 13.11 -16.53 -7.01
CA ARG A 244 12.76 -17.08 -5.68
C ARG A 244 13.71 -16.58 -4.57
N ALA A 245 15.02 -16.76 -4.74
CA ALA A 245 15.99 -16.33 -3.74
C ALA A 245 16.06 -14.80 -3.59
N PRO A 246 16.12 -14.00 -4.67
CA PRO A 246 16.04 -12.54 -4.55
C PRO A 246 14.72 -12.04 -3.94
N GLY A 247 13.59 -12.65 -4.31
CA GLY A 247 12.27 -12.34 -3.74
C GLY A 247 12.23 -12.58 -2.24
N ALA A 248 12.70 -13.75 -1.79
CA ALA A 248 12.80 -14.08 -0.37
C ALA A 248 13.75 -13.17 0.41
N GLU A 249 14.89 -12.79 -0.19
CA GLU A 249 15.85 -11.84 0.40
C GLU A 249 15.20 -10.47 0.60
N MET A 250 14.68 -9.87 -0.47
CA MET A 250 14.08 -8.54 -0.45
C MET A 250 12.87 -8.48 0.48
N GLU A 251 12.05 -9.53 0.51
CA GLU A 251 10.90 -9.60 1.42
C GLU A 251 11.33 -9.63 2.89
N ALA A 252 12.35 -10.43 3.22
CA ALA A 252 12.87 -10.48 4.58
C ALA A 252 13.44 -9.12 5.01
N ASP A 253 14.14 -8.41 4.12
CA ASP A 253 14.67 -7.08 4.41
C ASP A 253 13.57 -6.02 4.52
N LEU A 254 12.53 -6.08 3.68
CA LEU A 254 11.35 -5.21 3.80
C LEU A 254 10.64 -5.44 5.14
N TRP A 255 10.45 -6.69 5.56
CA TRP A 255 9.88 -7.01 6.88
C TRP A 255 10.72 -6.46 8.03
N ARG A 256 12.05 -6.51 7.94
CA ARG A 256 12.93 -5.91 8.96
C ARG A 256 12.76 -4.40 9.03
N ASP A 257 12.59 -3.72 7.89
CA ASP A 257 12.38 -2.28 7.87
C ASP A 257 10.99 -1.92 8.43
N ILE A 258 9.93 -2.62 8.01
CA ILE A 258 8.58 -2.51 8.56
C ILE A 258 8.61 -2.66 10.09
N ALA A 259 9.21 -3.74 10.60
CA ALA A 259 9.30 -4.01 12.03
C ALA A 259 10.04 -2.91 12.81
N ARG A 260 11.08 -2.31 12.23
CA ARG A 260 11.81 -1.21 12.87
C ARG A 260 10.93 0.03 13.01
N PHE A 261 10.19 0.40 11.96
CA PHE A 261 9.34 1.60 11.96
C PHE A 261 7.95 1.38 12.58
N TYR A 262 7.51 0.14 12.79
CA TYR A 262 6.19 -0.16 13.35
C TYR A 262 6.13 -0.04 14.88
N HIS A 263 5.04 0.55 15.39
CA HIS A 263 4.77 0.65 16.82
C HIS A 263 3.53 -0.18 17.19
N ALA A 264 3.73 -1.39 17.72
CA ALA A 264 2.64 -2.31 18.04
C ALA A 264 1.57 -1.73 18.99
N GLY A 265 1.96 -0.88 19.96
CA GLY A 265 1.00 -0.24 20.88
C GLY A 265 0.12 0.83 20.22
N LEU A 266 0.61 1.45 19.13
CA LEU A 266 -0.14 2.45 18.35
C LEU A 266 -0.78 1.81 17.12
N ARG A 267 -0.38 0.58 16.79
CA ARG A 267 -0.78 -0.15 15.58
C ARG A 267 -0.56 0.66 14.30
N ASN A 268 0.56 1.40 14.25
CA ASN A 268 0.88 2.32 13.16
C ASN A 268 2.37 2.24 12.80
N LEU A 269 2.67 2.50 11.52
CA LEU A 269 4.03 2.82 11.09
C LEU A 269 4.40 4.24 11.50
N CYS A 270 5.64 4.42 11.94
CA CYS A 270 6.25 5.74 12.07
C CYS A 270 6.66 6.24 10.68
N GLY A 271 6.42 7.52 10.39
CA GLY A 271 6.90 8.14 9.15
C GLY A 271 8.43 8.31 9.10
N PRO A 272 8.95 9.02 8.10
CA PRO A 272 8.23 9.77 7.05
C PRO A 272 7.55 8.85 6.05
N PHE A 273 6.62 9.35 5.25
CA PHE A 273 5.92 8.55 4.23
C PHE A 273 6.12 9.13 2.84
N ASP A 274 6.57 8.31 1.88
CA ASP A 274 6.55 8.74 0.48
C ASP A 274 5.14 8.82 -0.08
N ARG A 275 4.33 7.82 0.28
CA ARG A 275 2.95 7.71 -0.13
C ARG A 275 2.11 7.19 1.04
N SER A 276 1.23 8.04 1.56
CA SER A 276 0.21 7.65 2.52
C SER A 276 -1.14 8.24 2.14
N TYR A 277 -2.20 7.42 2.19
CA TYR A 277 -3.57 7.86 1.96
C TYR A 277 -4.23 8.36 3.24
N GLY A 278 -3.87 7.79 4.38
CA GLY A 278 -4.28 8.25 5.71
C GLY A 278 -3.12 8.26 6.69
N MET A 279 -3.39 8.58 7.95
CA MET A 279 -2.39 8.63 9.01
C MET A 279 -2.53 7.52 10.04
N ASP A 280 -3.75 7.09 10.35
CA ASP A 280 -4.00 6.08 11.37
C ASP A 280 -4.54 4.78 10.78
N MET A 281 -3.70 3.74 10.74
CA MET A 281 -4.03 2.41 10.22
C MET A 281 -5.16 1.71 11.00
N THR A 282 -5.60 2.26 12.14
CA THR A 282 -6.78 1.80 12.88
C THR A 282 -8.08 2.50 12.45
N HIS A 283 -8.02 3.44 11.50
CA HIS A 283 -9.16 4.17 10.93
C HIS A 283 -9.22 4.12 9.41
N TYR A 284 -8.07 4.10 8.73
CA TYR A 284 -7.97 3.84 7.29
C TYR A 284 -7.20 2.55 7.03
N LEU A 285 -7.47 1.93 5.89
CA LEU A 285 -6.79 0.72 5.50
C LEU A 285 -5.50 1.00 4.72
N ALA A 286 -4.37 0.64 5.34
CA ALA A 286 -3.09 0.50 4.64
C ALA A 286 -2.86 -0.97 4.27
N THR A 287 -2.43 -1.24 3.04
CA THR A 287 -2.22 -2.63 2.56
C THR A 287 -1.17 -3.39 3.39
N VAL A 288 -0.13 -2.72 3.93
CA VAL A 288 0.82 -3.37 4.87
C VAL A 288 0.13 -3.86 6.15
N GLY A 289 -0.96 -3.20 6.55
CA GLY A 289 -1.74 -3.61 7.71
C GLY A 289 -2.39 -4.97 7.53
N LEU A 290 -2.81 -5.32 6.29
CA LEU A 290 -3.30 -6.66 5.96
C LEU A 290 -2.22 -7.71 6.25
N TRP A 291 -0.99 -7.48 5.80
CA TRP A 291 0.12 -8.40 6.00
C TRP A 291 0.50 -8.56 7.47
N ILE A 292 0.54 -7.46 8.23
CA ILE A 292 0.77 -7.52 9.68
C ILE A 292 -0.35 -8.32 10.36
N ALA A 293 -1.62 -8.09 9.98
CA ALA A 293 -2.79 -8.79 10.53
C ALA A 293 -2.73 -10.32 10.34
N LEU A 294 -2.10 -10.80 9.27
CA LEU A 294 -1.87 -12.23 9.03
C LEU A 294 -0.83 -12.84 10.00
N ALA A 295 0.09 -12.02 10.52
CA ALA A 295 1.24 -12.44 11.32
C ALA A 295 1.06 -12.25 12.84
N VAL A 296 0.08 -11.45 13.28
CA VAL A 296 -0.15 -11.11 14.70
C VAL A 296 -1.52 -11.63 15.20
N PRO A 297 -1.76 -11.70 16.51
CA PRO A 297 -3.09 -11.98 17.06
C PRO A 297 -4.16 -11.00 16.52
N VAL A 298 -5.40 -11.47 16.37
CA VAL A 298 -6.49 -10.71 15.74
C VAL A 298 -6.68 -9.33 16.39
N GLU A 299 -6.65 -9.26 17.71
CA GLU A 299 -6.83 -8.03 18.49
C GLU A 299 -5.68 -7.02 18.35
N GLN A 300 -4.53 -7.45 17.83
CA GLN A 300 -3.34 -6.62 17.62
C GLN A 300 -3.21 -6.13 16.17
N ALA A 301 -4.09 -6.58 15.27
CA ALA A 301 -4.03 -6.20 13.87
C ALA A 301 -4.16 -4.67 13.70
N PRO A 302 -3.30 -4.03 12.90
CA PRO A 302 -3.41 -2.62 12.55
C PRO A 302 -4.39 -2.44 11.40
N LEU A 303 -5.64 -2.81 11.67
CA LEU A 303 -6.76 -2.68 10.75
C LEU A 303 -7.85 -1.83 11.38
N PRO A 304 -8.65 -1.12 10.56
CA PRO A 304 -9.83 -0.42 11.04
C PRO A 304 -10.91 -1.39 11.55
N ASP A 305 -11.88 -0.86 12.28
CA ASP A 305 -13.10 -1.59 12.63
C ASP A 305 -13.90 -1.90 11.36
N VAL A 306 -13.75 -3.11 10.86
CA VAL A 306 -14.38 -3.59 9.61
C VAL A 306 -15.90 -3.74 9.71
N SER A 307 -16.50 -3.54 10.89
CA SER A 307 -17.95 -3.47 11.06
C SER A 307 -18.53 -2.08 10.72
N GLN A 308 -17.68 -1.08 10.53
CA GLN A 308 -18.05 0.29 10.21
C GLN A 308 -17.54 0.68 8.81
N VAL A 309 -17.93 1.87 8.34
CA VAL A 309 -17.29 2.46 7.16
C VAL A 309 -15.92 3.00 7.57
N PHE A 310 -14.89 2.65 6.81
CA PHE A 310 -13.51 3.06 7.06
C PHE A 310 -12.86 3.62 5.80
N GLY A 311 -11.72 4.30 5.98
CA GLY A 311 -10.98 4.94 4.90
C GLY A 311 -10.26 3.94 4.00
N HIS A 312 -10.19 4.22 2.70
CA HIS A 312 -9.47 3.41 1.72
C HIS A 312 -9.95 1.94 1.67
N SER A 313 -11.26 1.74 1.78
CA SER A 313 -11.85 0.44 2.15
C SER A 313 -11.70 -0.66 1.10
N ALA A 314 -11.63 -0.31 -0.18
CA ALA A 314 -11.49 -1.28 -1.28
C ALA A 314 -10.22 -2.14 -1.16
N ASP A 315 -9.16 -1.64 -0.52
CA ASP A 315 -7.95 -2.42 -0.28
C ASP A 315 -8.21 -3.66 0.58
N PHE A 316 -9.33 -3.75 1.32
CA PHE A 316 -9.64 -4.92 2.15
C PHE A 316 -9.88 -6.16 1.27
N LEU A 317 -10.29 -5.95 0.02
CA LEU A 317 -10.45 -6.97 -1.00
C LEU A 317 -9.11 -7.61 -1.41
N PHE A 318 -7.98 -6.99 -1.07
CA PHE A 318 -6.64 -7.53 -1.33
C PHE A 318 -6.19 -8.59 -0.30
N LEU A 319 -7.01 -8.85 0.72
CA LEU A 319 -6.69 -9.79 1.79
C LEU A 319 -6.59 -11.26 1.34
N PRO A 320 -7.48 -11.82 0.50
CA PRO A 320 -7.32 -13.20 0.03
C PRO A 320 -6.00 -13.45 -0.72
N PRO A 321 -5.58 -12.58 -1.68
CA PRO A 321 -4.25 -12.68 -2.27
C PRO A 321 -3.11 -12.69 -1.25
N ALA A 322 -3.14 -11.79 -0.27
CA ALA A 322 -2.10 -11.73 0.78
C ALA A 322 -2.09 -12.98 1.66
N ALA A 323 -3.27 -13.47 2.06
CA ALA A 323 -3.41 -14.64 2.91
C ALA A 323 -2.98 -15.94 2.23
N LEU A 324 -3.28 -16.10 0.94
CA LEU A 324 -2.86 -17.26 0.16
C LEU A 324 -1.33 -17.33 0.05
N LEU A 325 -0.68 -16.20 -0.19
CA LEU A 325 0.77 -16.13 -0.31
C LEU A 325 1.48 -16.24 1.05
N GLY A 326 0.87 -15.72 2.11
CA GLY A 326 1.32 -15.85 3.49
C GLY A 326 2.49 -14.92 3.84
N ALA A 327 2.40 -14.29 5.03
CA ALA A 327 3.46 -13.46 5.59
C ALA A 327 4.62 -14.33 6.10
N ARG A 328 5.85 -14.11 5.58
CA ARG A 328 7.08 -14.74 6.11
C ARG A 328 7.95 -13.73 6.85
N VAL A 329 7.44 -13.28 8.00
CA VAL A 329 8.17 -12.36 8.87
C VAL A 329 9.40 -13.06 9.47
N PRO A 330 10.62 -12.50 9.37
CA PRO A 330 11.79 -13.03 10.06
C PRO A 330 11.58 -13.11 11.57
N ALA A 331 12.15 -14.14 12.21
CA ALA A 331 11.93 -14.42 13.63
C ALA A 331 12.35 -13.26 14.55
N GLU A 332 13.39 -12.51 14.15
CA GLU A 332 13.87 -11.32 14.85
C GLU A 332 12.97 -10.09 14.66
N ALA A 333 12.17 -10.05 13.60
CA ALA A 333 11.29 -8.94 13.27
C ALA A 333 9.90 -9.08 13.92
N LEU A 334 9.41 -10.31 14.05
CA LEU A 334 8.07 -10.60 14.58
C LEU A 334 7.78 -9.98 15.97
N PRO A 335 8.70 -9.98 16.96
CA PRO A 335 8.44 -9.37 18.27
C PRO A 335 8.07 -7.88 18.20
N HIS A 336 8.60 -7.14 17.23
CA HIS A 336 8.25 -5.72 17.03
C HIS A 336 6.83 -5.51 16.52
N LEU A 337 6.24 -6.51 15.87
CA LEU A 337 4.87 -6.45 15.35
C LEU A 337 3.83 -6.77 16.44
N THR A 338 4.22 -7.54 17.47
CA THR A 338 3.30 -7.98 18.53
C THR A 338 3.43 -7.16 19.83
N ALA A 339 4.57 -6.52 20.07
CA ALA A 339 4.76 -5.68 21.25
C ALA A 339 5.80 -4.57 21.01
N PHE A 340 5.67 -3.47 21.74
CA PHE A 340 6.69 -2.43 21.74
C PHE A 340 7.99 -2.94 22.39
N GLN A 341 9.09 -2.95 21.64
CA GLN A 341 10.38 -3.51 22.06
C GLN A 341 11.31 -2.50 22.75
N GLY A 342 10.76 -1.39 23.24
CA GLY A 342 11.53 -0.32 23.88
C GLY A 342 11.85 0.86 22.94
N GLU A 343 12.29 1.94 23.59
CA GLU A 343 12.61 3.21 22.93
C GLU A 343 13.75 3.04 21.93
N ARG A 344 13.62 3.67 20.76
CA ARG A 344 14.63 3.59 19.69
C ARG A 344 14.69 4.82 18.82
N GLN A 345 15.91 5.20 18.47
CA GLN A 345 16.25 6.13 17.41
C GLN A 345 16.65 5.34 16.16
N LEU A 346 16.12 5.74 15.00
CA LEU A 346 16.37 5.11 13.71
C LEU A 346 16.90 6.16 12.73
N GLU A 347 17.81 5.71 11.87
CA GLU A 347 18.28 6.45 10.71
C GLU A 347 18.39 5.47 9.53
N ARG A 348 17.78 5.83 8.41
CA ARG A 348 17.85 5.10 7.14
C ARG A 348 18.21 6.06 6.03
N GLN A 349 19.37 5.85 5.43
CA GLN A 349 19.69 6.48 4.15
C GLN A 349 18.88 5.78 3.05
N VAL A 350 17.90 6.47 2.47
CA VAL A 350 17.04 5.94 1.40
C VAL A 350 17.79 6.03 0.05
N GLU A 351 18.38 7.18 -0.21
CA GLU A 351 19.23 7.45 -1.36
C GLU A 351 20.26 8.52 -0.98
N PRO A 352 21.31 8.78 -1.79
CA PRO A 352 22.31 9.78 -1.46
C PRO A 352 21.69 11.14 -1.08
N GLY A 353 21.91 11.54 0.18
CA GLY A 353 21.42 12.77 0.82
C GLY A 353 19.94 12.82 1.21
N ARG A 354 19.18 11.74 0.96
CA ARG A 354 17.83 11.56 1.48
C ARG A 354 17.86 10.55 2.63
N THR A 355 17.57 11.03 3.82
CA THR A 355 17.64 10.23 5.04
C THR A 355 16.30 10.31 5.77
N ALA A 356 15.71 9.15 6.01
CA ALA A 356 14.60 9.00 6.94
C ALA A 356 15.16 8.83 8.37
N THR A 357 14.62 9.60 9.31
CA THR A 357 14.94 9.52 10.73
C THR A 357 13.65 9.33 11.51
N ALA A 358 13.69 8.52 12.55
CA ALA A 358 12.55 8.31 13.41
C ALA A 358 12.96 8.09 14.86
N TRP A 359 12.10 8.52 15.77
CA TRP A 359 12.18 8.22 17.18
C TRP A 359 10.87 7.59 17.63
N LEU A 360 10.97 6.48 18.34
CA LEU A 360 9.83 5.74 18.85
C LEU A 360 10.01 5.57 20.36
N SER A 361 9.06 6.05 21.14
CA SER A 361 8.91 5.85 22.58
C SER A 361 7.64 5.04 22.87
N ASP A 362 7.40 4.69 24.13
CA ASP A 362 6.24 3.87 24.54
C ASP A 362 4.88 4.41 24.09
N ARG A 363 4.76 5.75 23.98
CA ARG A 363 3.48 6.42 23.71
C ARG A 363 3.49 7.36 22.52
N VAL A 364 4.66 7.61 21.92
CA VAL A 364 4.83 8.60 20.84
C VAL A 364 5.81 8.08 19.83
N ILE A 365 5.48 8.25 18.56
CA ILE A 365 6.41 8.04 17.44
C ILE A 365 6.50 9.31 16.62
N VAL A 366 7.71 9.68 16.22
CA VAL A 366 7.99 10.86 15.40
C VAL A 366 8.90 10.44 14.26
N GLY A 367 8.54 10.80 13.04
CA GLY A 367 9.24 10.41 11.82
C GLY A 367 9.47 11.60 10.91
N ALA A 368 10.62 11.67 10.26
CA ALA A 368 10.97 12.75 9.34
C ALA A 368 11.93 12.35 8.23
N SER A 369 11.91 13.07 7.12
CA SER A 369 12.84 12.90 5.98
C SER A 369 13.58 14.20 5.69
N THR A 370 14.89 14.11 5.47
CA THR A 370 15.55 15.06 4.55
C THR A 370 15.09 14.67 3.14
N ALA A 371 14.59 15.62 2.36
CA ALA A 371 13.98 15.39 1.05
C ALA A 371 14.63 16.23 -0.06
N HIS A 372 15.83 16.76 0.21
CA HIS A 372 16.63 17.55 -0.74
C HIS A 372 15.91 18.76 -1.32
N PHE A 373 14.84 19.23 -0.67
CA PHE A 373 14.03 20.32 -1.21
C PHE A 373 13.35 19.98 -2.57
N ILE A 374 13.22 18.70 -2.96
CA ILE A 374 12.70 18.31 -4.29
C ILE A 374 11.22 17.89 -4.23
N ARG A 375 10.79 17.21 -3.17
CA ARG A 375 9.39 16.75 -3.05
C ARG A 375 8.54 17.78 -2.32
N SER A 376 7.66 18.46 -3.06
CA SER A 376 6.71 19.44 -2.51
C SER A 376 5.35 19.30 -3.21
N GLY A 377 4.27 19.59 -2.48
CA GLY A 377 2.92 19.67 -3.04
C GLY A 377 2.26 18.33 -3.41
N GLU A 378 2.91 17.18 -3.18
CA GLU A 378 2.31 15.87 -3.37
C GLU A 378 1.40 15.51 -2.19
N PRO A 379 0.09 15.29 -2.39
CA PRO A 379 -0.85 15.11 -1.27
C PRO A 379 -0.56 13.90 -0.37
N GLN A 380 0.16 12.90 -0.88
CA GLN A 380 0.47 11.65 -0.18
C GLN A 380 1.87 11.64 0.46
N PHE A 381 2.72 12.62 0.11
CA PHE A 381 4.05 12.74 0.68
C PHE A 381 3.98 13.45 2.04
N HIS A 382 4.55 12.84 3.07
CA HIS A 382 4.56 13.37 4.43
C HIS A 382 6.00 13.40 4.96
N ALA A 383 6.65 14.56 4.81
CA ALA A 383 8.05 14.78 5.19
C ALA A 383 8.29 14.69 6.69
N ALA A 384 7.27 14.97 7.51
CA ALA A 384 7.32 14.81 8.96
C ALA A 384 5.95 14.40 9.51
N THR A 385 5.95 13.47 10.45
CA THR A 385 4.75 12.90 11.06
C THR A 385 4.97 12.63 12.53
N MET A 386 3.90 12.67 13.32
CA MET A 386 3.89 12.21 14.70
C MET A 386 2.59 11.46 14.98
N HIS A 387 2.66 10.40 15.76
CA HIS A 387 1.50 9.75 16.36
C HIS A 387 1.71 9.59 17.86
N TRP A 388 0.63 9.68 18.63
CA TRP A 388 0.68 9.50 20.08
C TRP A 388 -0.58 8.84 20.62
N LEU A 389 -0.48 8.22 21.80
CA LEU A 389 -1.63 7.71 22.54
C LEU A 389 -2.26 8.80 23.40
N THR A 390 -3.51 9.13 23.13
CA THR A 390 -4.33 10.01 23.97
C THR A 390 -4.69 9.33 25.31
N PRO A 391 -5.19 10.08 26.31
CA PRO A 391 -5.52 9.52 27.63
C PRO A 391 -6.62 8.45 27.61
N ASP A 392 -7.53 8.52 26.64
CA ASP A 392 -8.61 7.55 26.39
C ASP A 392 -8.16 6.35 25.54
N GLY A 393 -6.90 6.32 25.11
CA GLY A 393 -6.31 5.21 24.36
C GLY A 393 -6.50 5.27 22.84
N ALA A 394 -7.08 6.35 22.31
CA ALA A 394 -7.10 6.61 20.87
C ALA A 394 -5.71 7.03 20.35
N VAL A 395 -5.54 6.99 19.03
CA VAL A 395 -4.33 7.49 18.38
C VAL A 395 -4.60 8.92 17.92
N GLY A 396 -3.83 9.86 18.46
CA GLY A 396 -3.69 11.18 17.88
C GLY A 396 -2.60 11.17 16.81
N TRP A 397 -2.75 11.96 15.76
CA TRP A 397 -1.71 12.14 14.75
C TRP A 397 -1.52 13.58 14.32
N MET A 398 -0.32 13.88 13.85
CA MET A 398 0.09 15.13 13.23
C MET A 398 0.89 14.83 11.96
N ARG A 399 0.67 15.60 10.89
CA ARG A 399 1.52 15.56 9.69
C ARG A 399 1.86 16.95 9.18
N LEU A 400 3.06 17.09 8.64
CA LEU A 400 3.47 18.29 7.91
C LEU A 400 2.97 18.21 6.46
N ARG A 401 2.21 19.21 6.03
CA ARG A 401 1.82 19.45 4.63
C ARG A 401 2.87 20.35 3.98
N THR A 402 3.62 19.80 3.04
CA THR A 402 4.71 20.54 2.37
C THR A 402 4.17 21.37 1.21
N THR A 403 4.06 22.69 1.40
CA THR A 403 3.76 23.65 0.31
C THR A 403 5.03 24.16 -0.38
N GLY A 404 6.19 23.80 0.15
CA GLY A 404 7.49 24.17 -0.36
C GLY A 404 8.58 23.19 0.10
N PRO A 405 9.81 23.41 -0.35
CA PRO A 405 10.94 22.57 -0.01
C PRO A 405 11.27 22.62 1.49
N VAL A 406 11.31 21.46 2.15
CA VAL A 406 11.76 21.32 3.54
C VAL A 406 12.67 20.11 3.69
N ASP A 407 13.60 20.19 4.64
CA ASP A 407 14.30 19.04 5.21
C ASP A 407 13.89 18.90 6.67
N ALA A 408 13.49 17.70 7.08
CA ALA A 408 13.09 17.43 8.45
C ALA A 408 13.91 16.29 9.04
N ARG A 409 14.29 16.40 10.32
CA ARG A 409 15.09 15.41 11.03
C ARG A 409 14.59 15.22 12.45
N VAL A 410 14.64 13.97 12.92
CA VAL A 410 14.32 13.60 14.30
C VAL A 410 15.60 13.19 15.03
N ASP A 411 15.82 13.76 16.22
CA ASP A 411 16.88 13.36 17.16
C ASP A 411 16.28 13.26 18.58
N GLY A 412 16.04 12.04 19.04
CA GLY A 412 15.25 11.79 20.23
C GLY A 412 13.84 12.40 20.11
N PRO A 413 13.33 13.09 21.14
CA PRO A 413 12.00 13.70 21.10
C PRO A 413 11.92 14.99 20.25
N ALA A 414 13.03 15.43 19.64
CA ALA A 414 13.07 16.68 18.89
C ALA A 414 12.90 16.43 17.39
N LEU A 415 11.90 17.08 16.78
CA LEU A 415 11.70 17.20 15.34
C LEU A 415 12.16 18.58 14.88
N THR A 416 13.24 18.65 14.11
CA THR A 416 13.71 19.89 13.49
C THR A 416 13.33 19.93 12.01
N ILE A 417 12.77 21.06 11.57
CA ILE A 417 12.37 21.33 10.19
C ILE A 417 13.15 22.56 9.72
N ASP A 418 13.96 22.40 8.68
CA ASP A 418 14.67 23.47 7.97
C ASP A 418 13.94 23.76 6.66
N SER A 419 13.39 24.97 6.55
CA SER A 419 12.88 25.53 5.30
C SER A 419 13.97 26.39 4.67
N LEU A 420 14.25 26.17 3.38
CA LEU A 420 15.32 26.87 2.66
C LEU A 420 15.17 28.41 2.66
N TYR A 421 13.93 28.90 2.78
CA TYR A 421 13.54 30.31 2.81
C TYR A 421 12.45 30.52 3.85
N PRO A 422 12.11 31.77 4.22
CA PRO A 422 10.94 32.05 5.05
C PRO A 422 9.69 31.38 4.47
N ALA A 423 9.00 30.63 5.32
CA ALA A 423 7.90 29.76 4.90
C ALA A 423 6.79 29.74 5.96
N VAL A 424 5.62 29.25 5.55
CA VAL A 424 4.53 28.92 6.47
C VAL A 424 4.45 27.40 6.53
N LEU A 425 4.91 26.82 7.64
CA LEU A 425 4.76 25.39 7.90
C LEU A 425 3.30 25.10 8.23
N ARG A 426 2.70 24.13 7.54
CA ARG A 426 1.31 23.73 7.75
C ARG A 426 1.26 22.34 8.36
N PHE A 427 0.75 22.26 9.58
CA PHE A 427 0.50 20.99 10.25
C PHE A 427 -0.99 20.68 10.24
N GLU A 428 -1.34 19.44 9.91
CA GLU A 428 -2.67 18.90 10.16
C GLU A 428 -2.62 17.98 11.36
N LEU A 429 -3.54 18.16 12.30
CA LEU A 429 -3.65 17.40 13.53
C LEU A 429 -5.06 16.83 13.67
N LEU A 430 -5.16 15.60 14.15
CA LEU A 430 -6.41 14.97 14.54
C LEU A 430 -6.21 14.17 15.81
N ALA A 431 -7.03 14.44 16.82
CA ALA A 431 -7.16 13.64 18.02
C ALA A 431 -8.49 13.99 18.73
N PRO A 432 -9.14 13.05 19.43
CA PRO A 432 -10.28 13.36 20.29
C PRO A 432 -9.91 14.41 21.35
N GLY A 433 -10.69 15.49 21.44
CA GLY A 433 -10.52 16.53 22.46
C GLY A 433 -9.48 17.60 22.17
N LEU A 434 -9.03 17.76 20.91
CA LEU A 434 -8.22 18.91 20.51
C LEU A 434 -8.94 20.24 20.78
N ASP A 435 -8.22 21.21 21.34
CA ASP A 435 -8.71 22.56 21.62
C ASP A 435 -7.74 23.57 20.99
N SER A 436 -8.23 24.36 20.03
CA SER A 436 -7.41 25.34 19.31
C SER A 436 -6.82 26.42 20.22
N SER A 437 -7.43 26.69 21.38
CA SER A 437 -6.90 27.65 22.36
C SER A 437 -5.62 27.17 23.07
N GLN A 438 -5.32 25.87 22.98
CA GLN A 438 -4.14 25.24 23.56
C GLN A 438 -2.93 25.21 22.61
N ILE A 439 -3.07 25.75 21.40
CA ILE A 439 -2.01 25.86 20.40
C ILE A 439 -1.42 27.27 20.48
N GLN A 440 -0.31 27.41 21.22
CA GLN A 440 0.35 28.70 21.47
C GLN A 440 1.73 28.76 20.80
N ALA A 441 2.32 29.97 20.75
CA ALA A 441 3.58 30.21 20.07
C ALA A 441 4.75 29.34 20.58
N ALA A 442 4.86 29.14 21.89
CA ALA A 442 5.96 28.40 22.51
C ALA A 442 5.60 26.97 22.93
N ARG A 443 4.31 26.63 22.92
CA ARG A 443 3.82 25.34 23.43
C ARG A 443 2.48 24.97 22.86
N TRP A 444 2.35 23.72 22.42
CA TRP A 444 1.09 23.08 22.08
C TRP A 444 0.75 22.05 23.14
N THR A 445 -0.42 22.20 23.77
CA THR A 445 -0.94 21.22 24.73
C THR A 445 -2.04 20.41 24.05
N LEU A 446 -1.71 19.15 23.75
CA LEU A 446 -2.58 18.19 23.09
C LEU A 446 -3.13 17.19 24.13
N PRO A 447 -4.23 16.48 23.84
CA PRO A 447 -4.72 15.41 24.70
C PRO A 447 -3.64 14.33 24.91
N GLY A 448 -3.09 14.28 26.13
CA GLY A 448 -2.06 13.30 26.50
C GLY A 448 -0.65 13.59 25.99
N GLN A 449 -0.42 14.73 25.33
CA GLN A 449 0.91 15.10 24.81
C GLN A 449 1.16 16.60 24.90
N THR A 450 2.38 17.01 25.21
CA THR A 450 2.82 18.40 25.10
C THR A 450 3.98 18.52 24.12
N ILE A 451 3.98 19.57 23.31
CA ILE A 451 5.06 19.89 22.38
C ILE A 451 5.54 21.30 22.69
N ASP A 452 6.81 21.46 23.02
CA ASP A 452 7.44 22.78 23.08
C ASP A 452 7.90 23.19 21.68
N ILE A 453 7.68 24.46 21.33
CA ILE A 453 7.97 25.01 20.01
C ILE A 453 9.11 26.00 20.11
N GLU A 454 10.18 25.73 19.37
CA GLU A 454 11.32 26.61 19.21
C GLU A 454 11.33 27.10 17.76
N ALA A 455 10.79 28.31 17.54
CA ALA A 455 10.72 28.94 16.23
C ALA A 455 10.88 30.46 16.35
N ASP A 456 11.46 31.07 15.33
CA ASP A 456 11.69 32.53 15.25
C ASP A 456 10.42 33.34 14.89
N GLY A 457 9.27 32.68 14.81
CA GLY A 457 8.03 33.18 14.22
C GLY A 457 7.02 33.81 15.18
N ALA A 458 5.94 34.32 14.59
CA ALA A 458 4.75 34.81 15.32
C ALA A 458 3.88 33.65 15.85
N ALA A 459 2.86 33.98 16.64
CA ALA A 459 1.88 33.00 17.10
C ALA A 459 1.21 32.27 15.91
N PRO A 460 0.94 30.97 16.02
CA PRO A 460 0.36 30.19 14.92
C PRO A 460 -1.08 30.62 14.61
N GLU A 461 -1.46 30.51 13.34
CA GLU A 461 -2.85 30.59 12.92
C GLU A 461 -3.46 29.19 12.98
N VAL A 462 -4.64 29.07 13.59
CA VAL A 462 -5.31 27.77 13.79
C VAL A 462 -6.69 27.81 13.16
N THR A 463 -6.98 26.83 12.31
CA THR A 463 -8.32 26.61 11.76
C THR A 463 -8.75 25.17 11.97
N VAL A 464 -10.06 24.91 12.07
CA VAL A 464 -10.60 23.56 12.19
C VAL A 464 -11.58 23.33 11.06
N ARG A 465 -11.40 22.25 10.30
CA ARG A 465 -12.27 21.85 9.18
C ARG A 465 -12.48 20.34 9.24
N ASP A 466 -13.74 19.92 9.21
CA ASP A 466 -14.13 18.51 9.20
C ASP A 466 -13.45 17.68 10.31
N GLY A 467 -13.30 18.27 11.50
CA GLY A 467 -12.64 17.65 12.66
C GLY A 467 -11.11 17.69 12.65
N VAL A 468 -10.48 18.05 11.52
CA VAL A 468 -9.02 18.21 11.41
C VAL A 468 -8.63 19.65 11.78
N MET A 469 -7.67 19.78 12.69
CA MET A 469 -7.08 21.07 13.06
C MET A 469 -5.88 21.36 12.15
N GLU A 470 -5.94 22.46 11.41
CA GLU A 470 -4.82 22.97 10.62
C GLU A 470 -4.12 24.09 11.41
N VAL A 471 -2.82 23.93 11.65
CA VAL A 471 -1.95 24.89 12.31
C VAL A 471 -0.95 25.43 11.30
N GLN A 472 -0.96 26.74 11.07
CA GLN A 472 -0.03 27.44 10.20
C GLN A 472 0.97 28.24 11.05
N LEU A 473 2.25 27.89 10.93
CA LEU A 473 3.34 28.50 11.67
C LEU A 473 4.32 29.17 10.70
N ALA A 474 4.38 30.50 10.74
CA ALA A 474 5.38 31.26 9.97
C ALA A 474 6.77 31.06 10.60
N VAL A 475 7.76 30.76 9.78
CA VAL A 475 9.15 30.53 10.20
C VAL A 475 10.10 31.27 9.26
N GLU A 476 11.16 31.86 9.80
CA GLU A 476 12.20 32.50 8.98
C GLU A 476 13.07 31.45 8.29
N ARG A 477 13.37 30.35 8.99
CA ARG A 477 14.16 29.24 8.45
C ARG A 477 13.98 27.92 9.19
N MET A 478 14.11 27.93 10.52
CA MET A 478 14.15 26.70 11.31
C MET A 478 13.02 26.68 12.32
N CYS A 479 12.46 25.50 12.54
CA CYS A 479 11.50 25.22 13.60
C CYS A 479 11.82 23.88 14.24
N THR A 480 11.89 23.85 15.57
CA THR A 480 12.06 22.61 16.33
C THR A 480 10.84 22.38 17.22
N LEU A 481 10.25 21.20 17.11
CA LEU A 481 9.17 20.70 17.95
C LEU A 481 9.75 19.68 18.92
N VAL A 482 9.70 19.94 20.22
CA VAL A 482 10.23 19.03 21.25
C VAL A 482 9.07 18.36 21.99
N VAL A 483 8.92 17.06 21.79
CA VAL A 483 7.94 16.23 22.49
C VAL A 483 8.35 16.11 23.98
N ARG A 484 7.41 16.35 24.90
CA ARG A 484 7.64 16.35 26.35
C ARG A 484 7.03 15.15 27.08
#